data_AF-A0A357ZDT0-F1
#
_entry.id   AF-A0A357ZDT0-F1
#
_cell.length_a   1.000
_cell.length_b   1.000
_cell.length_c   1.000
_cell.angle_alpha   90.00
_cell.angle_beta   90.00
_cell.angle_gamma   90.00
#
_symmetry.space_group_name_H-M   'P 1'
#
loop_
_entity.id
_entity.type
_entity.pdbx_description
1 polymer ?
#
loop_
_entity_poly.entity_id
_entity_poly.type
_entity_poly.pdbx_seq_one_letter_code
_entity_poly.pdbx_strand_id
1 'polypeptide(L)'
;DQGKLYPAFDMEFALGMRDLCKLADIIVPNITEACFMLEKPYPGEDYDQAYIEDLLRELAALGPGQVILTGVSFESDKIGAAAYNSEADSTDYYFTERIEGYYHGTGDIYSSALLAAVMNDKSLPESIRIACDFTVAAIRRTHDAGTDPKYGVEFERELGTLIKMLG
;
A
#
# COMPACT_ATOMS: atom_id res chain seq x y z
N ASP A 1 1.28 -0.38 -11.97
CA ASP A 1 1.79 -1.55 -11.23
C ASP A 1 2.92 -2.23 -12.01
N GLN A 2 3.85 -2.90 -11.32
CA GLN A 2 5.05 -3.54 -11.89
C GLN A 2 5.85 -2.64 -12.87
N GLY A 3 6.02 -1.37 -12.53
CA GLY A 3 6.77 -0.39 -13.33
C GLY A 3 6.07 0.07 -14.62
N LYS A 4 4.80 -0.31 -14.82
CA LYS A 4 4.00 0.08 -16.00
C LYS A 4 2.76 0.85 -15.58
N LEU A 5 2.45 1.89 -16.35
CA LEU A 5 1.12 2.50 -16.32
C LEU A 5 0.09 1.50 -16.87
N TYR A 6 -1.14 1.58 -16.38
CA TYR A 6 -2.24 0.83 -16.98
C TYR A 6 -2.44 1.29 -18.43
N PRO A 7 -2.96 0.44 -19.34
CA PRO A 7 -3.01 0.75 -20.78
C PRO A 7 -3.72 2.05 -21.16
N ALA A 8 -4.59 2.57 -20.29
CA ALA A 8 -5.32 3.82 -20.51
C ALA A 8 -4.66 5.06 -19.86
N PHE A 9 -3.55 4.89 -19.15
CA PHE A 9 -2.89 5.96 -18.41
C PHE A 9 -1.54 6.32 -19.04
N ASP A 10 -1.23 7.61 -19.00
CA ASP A 10 0.02 8.19 -19.44
C ASP A 10 0.68 9.00 -18.31
N MET A 11 1.79 9.65 -18.63
CA MET A 11 2.51 10.47 -17.66
C MET A 11 1.69 11.70 -17.24
N GLU A 12 0.86 12.26 -18.12
CA GLU A 12 -0.01 13.39 -17.78
C GLU A 12 -0.98 13.00 -16.67
N PHE A 13 -1.57 11.81 -16.75
CA PHE A 13 -2.40 11.26 -15.68
C PHE A 13 -1.64 11.13 -14.36
N ALA A 14 -0.42 10.59 -14.37
CA ALA A 14 0.39 10.45 -13.15
C ALA A 14 0.73 11.79 -12.51
N LEU A 15 1.03 12.82 -13.32
CA LEU A 15 1.29 14.17 -12.84
C LEU A 15 0.03 14.87 -12.32
N GLY A 16 -1.13 14.63 -12.94
CA GLY A 16 -2.42 15.07 -12.40
C GLY A 16 -2.74 14.41 -11.06
N MET A 17 -2.42 13.12 -10.90
CA MET A 17 -2.56 12.40 -9.63
C MET A 17 -1.62 12.97 -8.56
N ARG A 18 -0.38 13.30 -8.93
CA ARG A 18 0.55 14.02 -8.04
C ARG A 18 -0.11 15.29 -7.50
N ASP A 19 -0.68 16.12 -8.35
CA ASP A 19 -1.30 17.38 -7.94
C ASP A 19 -2.53 17.18 -7.04
N LEU A 20 -3.32 16.13 -7.29
CA LEU A 20 -4.42 15.74 -6.39
C LEU A 20 -3.89 15.28 -5.01
N CYS A 21 -2.85 14.45 -5.00
CA CYS A 21 -2.23 13.91 -3.79
C CYS A 21 -1.63 14.99 -2.87
N LYS A 22 -1.25 16.16 -3.38
CA LYS A 22 -0.78 17.30 -2.57
C LYS A 22 -1.84 17.81 -1.59
N LEU A 23 -3.12 17.55 -1.86
CA LEU A 23 -4.24 18.04 -1.07
C LEU A 23 -4.74 17.02 -0.04
N ALA A 24 -4.16 15.81 -0.02
CA ALA A 24 -4.59 14.72 0.85
C ALA A 24 -3.84 14.73 2.18
N ASP A 25 -4.51 14.32 3.26
CA ASP A 25 -3.88 14.11 4.56
C ASP A 25 -2.95 12.87 4.54
N ILE A 26 -3.42 11.80 3.89
CA ILE A 26 -2.73 10.51 3.74
C ILE A 26 -2.81 10.09 2.27
N ILE A 27 -1.68 9.65 1.71
CA ILE A 27 -1.63 8.99 0.40
C ILE A 27 -1.08 7.57 0.53
N VAL A 28 -1.54 6.66 -0.34
CA VAL A 28 -1.27 5.21 -0.23
C VAL A 28 -0.73 4.62 -1.55
N PRO A 29 0.28 5.22 -2.21
CA PRO A 29 0.79 4.70 -3.47
C PRO A 29 1.49 3.35 -3.30
N ASN A 30 1.57 2.57 -4.37
CA ASN A 30 2.62 1.54 -4.50
C ASN A 30 3.92 2.16 -5.06
N ILE A 31 5.01 1.39 -5.06
CA ILE A 31 6.32 1.83 -5.58
C ILE A 31 6.23 2.34 -7.03
N THR A 32 5.42 1.69 -7.87
CA THR A 32 5.27 2.10 -9.28
C THR A 32 4.62 3.48 -9.39
N GLU A 33 3.51 3.70 -8.68
CA GLU A 33 2.81 4.99 -8.64
C GLU A 33 3.68 6.10 -8.04
N ALA A 34 4.40 5.78 -6.97
CA ALA A 34 5.36 6.69 -6.33
C ALA A 34 6.45 7.15 -7.32
N CYS A 35 7.08 6.20 -8.03
CA CYS A 35 8.06 6.51 -9.06
C CYS A 35 7.47 7.38 -10.18
N PHE A 36 6.25 7.10 -10.64
CA PHE A 36 5.60 7.95 -11.64
C PHE A 36 5.28 9.35 -11.12
N MET A 37 4.75 9.49 -9.91
CA MET A 37 4.49 10.82 -9.33
C MET A 37 5.78 11.64 -9.16
N LEU A 38 6.89 10.98 -8.80
CA LEU A 38 8.19 11.63 -8.61
C LEU A 38 9.05 11.70 -9.88
N GLU A 39 8.54 11.24 -11.03
CA GLU A 39 9.29 11.20 -12.30
C GLU A 39 10.62 10.41 -12.18
N LYS A 40 10.64 9.39 -11.31
CA LYS A 40 11.80 8.51 -11.06
C LYS A 40 11.72 7.21 -11.87
N PRO A 41 12.85 6.61 -12.26
CA PRO A 41 12.89 5.24 -12.77
C PRO A 41 12.36 4.24 -11.73
N TYR A 42 11.58 3.27 -12.18
CA TYR A 42 11.12 2.16 -11.34
C TYR A 42 12.29 1.21 -11.01
N PRO A 43 12.56 0.90 -9.73
CA PRO A 43 13.73 0.11 -9.33
C PRO A 43 13.55 -1.40 -9.56
N GLY A 44 12.34 -1.88 -9.85
CA GLY A 44 12.09 -3.32 -9.87
C GLY A 44 12.18 -3.89 -8.45
N GLU A 45 13.00 -4.93 -8.30
CA GLU A 45 13.32 -5.55 -7.00
C GLU A 45 14.67 -5.04 -6.45
N ASP A 46 15.36 -4.15 -7.16
CA ASP A 46 16.67 -3.62 -6.78
C ASP A 46 16.51 -2.33 -5.96
N TYR A 47 15.98 -2.45 -4.74
CA TYR A 47 15.87 -1.37 -3.78
C TYR A 47 16.15 -1.85 -2.36
N ASP A 48 16.58 -0.94 -1.50
CA ASP A 48 16.82 -1.20 -0.08
C ASP A 48 15.96 -0.28 0.80
N GLN A 49 16.15 -0.39 2.12
CA GLN A 49 15.42 0.45 3.07
C GLN A 49 15.68 1.94 2.84
N ALA A 50 16.91 2.34 2.52
CA ALA A 50 17.26 3.73 2.29
C ALA A 50 16.52 4.31 1.09
N TYR A 51 16.38 3.55 0.00
CA TYR A 51 15.58 3.95 -1.15
C TYR A 51 14.11 4.19 -0.78
N ILE A 52 13.52 3.31 0.04
CA ILE A 52 12.13 3.43 0.47
C ILE A 52 11.92 4.67 1.35
N GLU A 53 12.84 4.94 2.29
CA GLU A 53 12.79 6.13 3.13
C GLU A 53 12.94 7.43 2.31
N ASP A 54 13.84 7.46 1.33
CA ASP A 54 14.01 8.58 0.38
C ASP A 54 12.70 8.85 -0.38
N LEU A 55 12.11 7.79 -0.95
CA LEU A 55 10.88 7.87 -1.73
C LEU A 55 9.71 8.40 -0.88
N LEU A 56 9.56 7.92 0.36
CA LEU A 56 8.55 8.39 1.31
C LEU A 56 8.71 9.88 1.64
N ARG A 57 9.95 10.31 1.89
CA ARG A 57 10.27 11.72 2.21
C ARG A 57 10.00 12.64 1.03
N GLU A 58 10.39 12.24 -0.18
CA GLU A 58 10.10 12.99 -1.40
C GLU A 58 8.60 13.12 -1.66
N LEU A 59 7.84 12.04 -1.46
CA LEU A 59 6.38 12.07 -1.57
C LEU A 59 5.74 13.01 -0.54
N ALA A 60 6.19 12.96 0.72
CA ALA A 60 5.69 13.84 1.77
C ALA A 60 6.02 15.31 1.47
N ALA A 61 7.19 15.58 0.88
CA ALA A 61 7.58 16.93 0.47
C ALA A 61 6.66 17.54 -0.61
N LEU A 62 5.82 16.73 -1.27
CA LEU A 62 4.80 17.23 -2.19
C LEU A 62 3.65 17.95 -1.48
N GLY A 63 3.38 17.61 -0.20
CA GLY A 63 2.24 18.14 0.55
C GLY A 63 1.67 17.22 1.64
N PRO A 64 1.44 15.91 1.41
CA PRO A 64 0.73 15.08 2.38
C PRO A 64 1.53 14.88 3.67
N GLY A 65 0.85 15.00 4.81
CA GLY A 65 1.47 14.87 6.13
C GLY A 65 1.90 13.43 6.44
N GLN A 66 1.19 12.44 5.88
CA GLN A 66 1.49 11.02 6.02
C GLN A 66 1.50 10.33 4.65
N VAL A 67 2.47 9.45 4.44
CA VAL A 67 2.65 8.70 3.19
C VAL A 67 2.81 7.23 3.52
N ILE A 68 2.05 6.37 2.86
CA ILE A 68 2.15 4.92 2.99
C ILE A 68 2.53 4.33 1.65
N LEU A 69 3.66 3.66 1.60
CA LEU A 69 4.12 2.93 0.42
C LEU A 69 3.77 1.46 0.57
N THR A 70 2.92 0.96 -0.32
CA THR A 70 2.48 -0.45 -0.34
C THR A 70 3.35 -1.32 -1.25
N GLY A 71 3.36 -2.62 -1.00
CA GLY A 71 4.11 -3.58 -1.82
C GLY A 71 5.62 -3.58 -1.56
N VAL A 72 6.04 -3.06 -0.39
CA VAL A 72 7.45 -3.04 0.03
C VAL A 72 7.88 -4.45 0.42
N SER A 73 9.08 -4.84 0.01
CA SER A 73 9.63 -6.19 0.17
C SER A 73 11.15 -6.12 0.29
N PHE A 74 11.71 -6.51 1.44
CA PHE A 74 13.17 -6.64 1.61
C PHE A 74 13.64 -8.10 1.60
N GLU A 75 12.71 -9.04 1.70
CA GLU A 75 12.93 -10.47 1.63
C GLU A 75 11.93 -11.05 0.61
N SER A 76 12.28 -12.16 -0.04
CA SER A 76 11.48 -12.74 -1.12
C SER A 76 10.15 -13.35 -0.64
N ASP A 77 10.08 -13.79 0.62
CA ASP A 77 8.92 -14.43 1.24
C ASP A 77 8.05 -13.46 2.07
N LYS A 78 8.42 -12.17 2.09
CA LYS A 78 7.69 -11.13 2.82
C LYS A 78 7.19 -10.05 1.88
N ILE A 79 6.10 -9.39 2.27
CA ILE A 79 5.57 -8.21 1.60
C ILE A 79 4.82 -7.37 2.62
N GLY A 80 4.80 -6.06 2.44
CA GLY A 80 4.22 -5.19 3.44
C GLY A 80 4.07 -3.76 2.98
N ALA A 81 4.06 -2.87 3.96
CA ALA A 81 3.98 -1.44 3.77
C ALA A 81 4.99 -0.70 4.65
N ALA A 82 5.40 0.46 4.19
CA ALA A 82 6.19 1.44 4.93
C ALA A 82 5.36 2.72 5.07
N ALA A 83 5.29 3.29 6.27
CA ALA A 83 4.52 4.49 6.55
C ALA A 83 5.42 5.56 7.12
N TYR A 84 5.42 6.75 6.51
CA TYR A 84 6.16 7.90 6.98
C TYR A 84 5.21 8.96 7.52
N ASN A 85 5.53 9.49 8.70
CA ASN A 85 4.84 10.62 9.30
C ASN A 85 5.79 11.83 9.35
N SER A 86 5.45 12.87 8.60
CA SER A 86 6.28 14.07 8.47
C SER A 86 6.37 14.92 9.75
N GLU A 87 5.34 14.89 10.61
CA GLU A 87 5.35 15.65 11.86
C GLU A 87 6.28 15.01 12.91
N ALA A 88 6.29 13.68 12.95
CA ALA A 88 7.13 12.90 13.87
C ALA A 88 8.53 12.60 13.32
N ASP A 89 8.75 12.83 12.01
CA ASP A 89 9.95 12.44 11.27
C ASP A 89 10.30 10.96 11.49
N SER A 90 9.28 10.09 11.43
CA SER A 90 9.41 8.66 11.72
C SER A 90 8.87 7.81 10.58
N THR A 91 9.56 6.70 10.33
CA THR A 91 9.13 5.66 9.39
C THR A 91 8.85 4.37 10.13
N ASP A 92 7.66 3.83 9.92
CA ASP A 92 7.21 2.55 10.46
C ASP A 92 7.05 1.53 9.34
N TYR A 93 7.35 0.27 9.64
CA TYR A 93 7.24 -0.84 8.69
C TYR A 93 6.38 -1.94 9.27
N TYR A 94 5.60 -2.58 8.40
CA TYR A 94 4.93 -3.82 8.73
C TYR A 94 4.95 -4.77 7.55
N PHE A 95 5.39 -6.00 7.81
CA PHE A 95 5.54 -7.06 6.81
C PHE A 95 4.75 -8.30 7.22
N THR A 96 4.08 -8.90 6.25
CA THR A 96 3.43 -10.20 6.34
C THR A 96 4.10 -11.17 5.38
N GLU A 97 3.68 -12.43 5.43
CA GLU A 97 4.06 -13.41 4.39
C GLU A 97 3.54 -12.99 3.01
N ARG A 98 4.34 -13.27 1.99
CA ARG A 98 3.96 -13.12 0.58
C ARG A 98 3.30 -14.41 0.10
N ILE A 99 2.08 -14.28 -0.41
CA ILE A 99 1.34 -15.40 -1.03
C ILE A 99 1.54 -15.31 -2.54
N GLU A 100 1.97 -16.40 -3.17
CA GLU A 100 2.16 -16.44 -4.62
C GLU A 100 0.85 -16.20 -5.37
N GLY A 101 0.91 -15.36 -6.40
CA GLY A 101 -0.23 -15.03 -7.25
C GLY A 101 -0.35 -13.53 -7.49
N TYR A 102 -1.26 -13.17 -8.40
CA TYR A 102 -1.63 -11.79 -8.66
C TYR A 102 -3.12 -11.60 -8.39
N TYR A 103 -3.43 -10.78 -7.39
CA TYR A 103 -4.78 -10.62 -6.86
C TYR A 103 -5.27 -9.21 -7.12
N HIS A 104 -6.27 -9.09 -7.98
CA HIS A 104 -6.85 -7.79 -8.34
C HIS A 104 -7.63 -7.18 -7.17
N GLY A 105 -7.62 -5.85 -7.08
CA GLY A 105 -8.38 -5.10 -6.08
C GLY A 105 -7.76 -5.07 -4.67
N THR A 106 -6.62 -5.73 -4.44
CA THR A 106 -5.96 -5.74 -3.12
C THR A 106 -5.56 -4.35 -2.62
N GLY A 107 -5.21 -3.43 -3.53
CA GLY A 107 -4.96 -2.02 -3.19
C GLY A 107 -6.20 -1.31 -2.64
N ASP A 108 -7.38 -1.56 -3.21
CA ASP A 108 -8.65 -0.98 -2.75
C ASP A 108 -9.05 -1.55 -1.38
N ILE A 109 -8.86 -2.86 -1.20
CA ILE A 109 -9.10 -3.55 0.07
C ILE A 109 -8.16 -3.02 1.16
N TYR A 110 -6.86 -2.90 0.85
CA TYR A 110 -5.86 -2.34 1.76
C TYR A 110 -6.21 -0.91 2.17
N SER A 111 -6.46 -0.04 1.19
CA SER A 111 -6.76 1.38 1.43
C SER A 111 -8.05 1.56 2.24
N SER A 112 -9.07 0.74 1.98
CA SER A 112 -10.33 0.77 2.73
C SER A 112 -10.15 0.33 4.19
N ALA A 113 -9.39 -0.74 4.44
CA ALA A 113 -9.11 -1.22 5.79
C ALA A 113 -8.21 -0.28 6.58
N LEU A 114 -7.22 0.32 5.91
CA LEU A 114 -6.38 1.37 6.47
C LEU A 114 -7.23 2.56 6.92
N LEU A 115 -8.08 3.09 6.02
CA LEU A 115 -8.96 4.21 6.34
C LEU A 115 -9.90 3.87 7.50
N ALA A 116 -10.46 2.66 7.51
CA ALA A 116 -11.30 2.20 8.62
C ALA A 116 -10.55 2.19 9.96
N ALA A 117 -9.27 1.76 9.97
CA ALA A 117 -8.44 1.79 11.18
C ALA A 117 -8.13 3.21 11.64
N VAL A 118 -7.72 4.09 10.73
CA VAL A 118 -7.47 5.51 11.03
C VAL A 118 -8.72 6.19 11.60
N MET A 119 -9.89 5.93 11.01
CA MET A 119 -11.17 6.47 11.49
C MET A 119 -11.64 5.87 12.83
N ASN A 120 -11.05 4.77 13.28
CA ASN A 120 -11.28 4.17 14.60
C ASN A 120 -10.13 4.52 15.58
N ASP A 121 -9.53 5.69 15.41
CA ASP A 121 -8.48 6.25 16.27
C ASP A 121 -7.24 5.35 16.45
N LYS A 122 -6.99 4.44 15.50
CA LYS A 122 -5.76 3.63 15.52
C LYS A 122 -4.57 4.49 15.12
N SER A 123 -3.43 4.23 15.74
CA SER A 123 -2.17 4.85 15.32
C SER A 123 -1.82 4.45 13.88
N LEU A 124 -0.98 5.23 13.20
CA LEU A 124 -0.54 4.90 11.84
C LEU A 124 0.13 3.51 11.75
N PRO A 125 1.03 3.11 12.67
CA PRO A 125 1.59 1.75 12.71
C PRO A 125 0.54 0.67 12.89
N GLU A 126 -0.45 0.87 13.76
CA GLU A 126 -1.55 -0.08 13.92
C GLU A 126 -2.45 -0.13 12.69
N SER A 127 -2.68 1.00 12.03
CA SER A 127 -3.52 1.08 10.84
C SER A 127 -2.92 0.32 9.67
N ILE A 128 -1.61 0.50 9.39
CA ILE A 128 -0.93 -0.29 8.34
C ILE A 128 -0.89 -1.78 8.68
N ARG A 129 -0.74 -2.12 9.97
CA ARG A 129 -0.78 -3.51 10.44
C ARG A 129 -2.13 -4.15 10.14
N ILE A 130 -3.23 -3.50 10.55
CA ILE A 130 -4.60 -3.97 10.34
C ILE A 130 -4.89 -4.14 8.84
N ALA A 131 -4.48 -3.16 8.03
CA ALA A 131 -4.68 -3.20 6.58
C ALA A 131 -3.90 -4.36 5.92
N CYS A 132 -2.64 -4.56 6.29
CA CYS A 132 -1.84 -5.70 5.83
C CYS A 132 -2.45 -7.04 6.26
N ASP A 133 -2.76 -7.21 7.55
CA ASP A 133 -3.29 -8.45 8.11
C ASP A 133 -4.63 -8.83 7.47
N PHE A 134 -5.54 -7.86 7.30
CA PHE A 134 -6.82 -8.08 6.63
C PHE A 134 -6.64 -8.48 5.16
N THR A 135 -5.76 -7.76 4.44
CA THR A 135 -5.53 -8.01 3.01
C THR A 135 -4.89 -9.38 2.78
N VAL A 136 -3.86 -9.75 3.55
CA VAL A 136 -3.19 -11.05 3.42
C VAL A 136 -4.11 -12.21 3.81
N ALA A 137 -5.00 -12.01 4.80
CA ALA A 137 -5.98 -13.01 5.17
C ALA A 137 -7.00 -13.26 4.04
N ALA A 138 -7.48 -12.19 3.39
CA ALA A 138 -8.36 -12.30 2.23
C ALA A 138 -7.67 -13.00 1.05
N ILE A 139 -6.42 -12.65 0.77
CA ILE A 139 -5.60 -13.31 -0.27
C ILE A 139 -5.43 -14.79 0.05
N ARG A 140 -5.09 -15.14 1.30
CA ARG A 140 -4.89 -16.54 1.73
C ARG A 140 -6.14 -17.37 1.52
N ARG A 141 -7.32 -16.86 1.91
CA ARG A 141 -8.58 -17.59 1.66
C ARG A 141 -8.81 -17.83 0.19
N THR A 142 -8.57 -16.82 -0.64
CA THR A 142 -8.72 -16.89 -2.10
C THR A 142 -7.77 -17.93 -2.70
N HIS A 143 -6.52 -17.93 -2.26
CA HIS A 143 -5.50 -18.91 -2.64
C HIS A 143 -5.92 -20.34 -2.25
N ASP A 144 -6.29 -20.55 -1.00
CA ASP A 144 -6.65 -21.87 -0.45
C ASP A 144 -7.95 -22.42 -1.06
N ALA A 145 -8.88 -21.52 -1.43
CA ALA A 145 -10.11 -21.88 -2.13
C ALA A 145 -9.88 -22.23 -3.61
N GLY A 146 -8.71 -21.89 -4.18
CA GLY A 146 -8.40 -22.10 -5.59
C GLY A 146 -9.29 -21.29 -6.54
N THR A 147 -9.85 -20.18 -6.06
CA THR A 147 -10.70 -19.30 -6.86
C THR A 147 -9.86 -18.48 -7.84
N ASP A 148 -10.41 -18.18 -9.02
CA ASP A 148 -9.73 -17.39 -10.04
C ASP A 148 -9.46 -15.96 -9.53
N PRO A 149 -8.19 -15.55 -9.32
CA PRO A 149 -7.83 -14.26 -8.72
C PRO A 149 -8.31 -13.02 -9.50
N LYS A 150 -8.73 -13.19 -10.76
CA LYS A 150 -9.28 -12.09 -11.58
C LYS A 150 -10.60 -11.53 -11.05
N TYR A 151 -11.30 -12.29 -10.20
CA TYR A 151 -12.57 -11.86 -9.59
C TYR A 151 -12.38 -11.15 -8.24
N GLY A 152 -11.13 -10.86 -7.86
CA GLY A 152 -10.79 -10.26 -6.57
C GLY A 152 -10.55 -11.32 -5.50
N VAL A 153 -10.46 -10.86 -4.25
CA VAL A 153 -10.18 -11.69 -3.07
C VAL A 153 -11.45 -11.92 -2.23
N GLU A 154 -11.54 -13.06 -1.55
CA GLU A 154 -12.64 -13.41 -0.62
C GLU A 154 -12.60 -12.60 0.69
N PHE A 155 -12.65 -11.26 0.60
CA PHE A 155 -12.59 -10.37 1.77
C PHE A 155 -13.85 -10.43 2.64
N GLU A 156 -15.01 -10.82 2.08
CA GLU A 156 -16.29 -10.85 2.79
C GLU A 156 -16.25 -11.79 4.00
N ARG A 157 -15.49 -12.88 3.87
CA ARG A 157 -15.28 -13.86 4.96
C ARG A 157 -14.32 -13.36 6.04
N GLU A 158 -13.55 -12.33 5.75
CA GLU A 158 -12.62 -11.70 6.70
C GLU A 158 -13.21 -10.45 7.38
N LEU A 159 -14.39 -9.97 6.98
CA LEU A 159 -15.00 -8.77 7.58
C LEU A 159 -15.17 -8.91 9.11
N GLY A 160 -15.52 -10.11 9.59
CA GLY A 160 -15.61 -10.38 11.02
C GLY A 160 -14.26 -10.29 11.75
N THR A 161 -13.16 -10.62 11.09
CA THR A 161 -11.80 -10.44 11.61
C THR A 161 -11.43 -8.96 11.63
N LEU A 162 -11.73 -8.23 10.55
CA LEU A 162 -11.50 -6.78 10.48
C LEU A 162 -12.19 -6.03 11.61
N ILE A 163 -13.48 -6.30 11.84
CA ILE A 163 -14.25 -5.68 12.95
C ILE A 163 -13.54 -5.91 14.28
N LYS A 164 -13.11 -7.14 14.58
CA LYS A 164 -12.39 -7.45 15.83
C LYS A 164 -11.05 -6.74 15.96
N MET A 165 -10.34 -6.52 14.85
CA MET A 165 -9.06 -5.80 14.84
C MET A 165 -9.24 -4.30 15.08
N LEU A 166 -10.37 -3.74 14.66
CA LEU A 166 -10.73 -2.33 14.89
C LEU A 166 -11.13 -2.05 16.35
N GLY A 167 -11.63 -3.07 17.06
CA GLY A 167 -12.06 -2.97 18.47
C GLY A 167 -13.55 -2.84 18.61
#